data_AF-A0A4U6VEF5-F1
#
_entry.id   AF-A0A4U6VEF5-F1
#
_cell.length_a   1.000
_cell.length_b   1.000
_cell.length_c   1.000
_cell.angle_alpha   90.00
_cell.angle_beta   90.00
_cell.angle_gamma   90.00
#
_symmetry.space_group_name_H-M   'P 1'
#
loop_
_entity.id
_entity.type
_entity.pdbx_description
1 polymer ?
#
loop_
_entity_poly.entity_id
_entity_poly.type
_entity_poly.pdbx_seq_one_letter_code
_entity_poly.pdbx_strand_id
1 'polypeptide(L)'
;MFHLFFTCQFSEVCWEYLGIVWNTTAQPTDMVIEAKQNFGSSAFREIMITGCWGIWCHRNAIIFDSAGISLVRWKATFREELSKTIIRAKPSLKAFLNPWLCNLN
;
A
#
# COMPACT_ATOMS: atom_id res chain seq x y z
N MET A 1 10.87 -15.77 -7.33
CA MET A 1 11.48 -14.44 -7.12
C MET A 1 10.44 -13.58 -6.42
N PHE A 2 10.55 -13.38 -5.11
CA PHE A 2 9.65 -12.47 -4.42
C PHE A 2 10.07 -11.04 -4.71
N HIS A 3 9.10 -10.22 -5.11
CA HIS A 3 9.38 -8.83 -5.43
C HIS A 3 9.76 -8.07 -4.16
N LEU A 4 10.71 -7.14 -4.26
CA LEU A 4 11.11 -6.20 -3.19
C LEU A 4 9.94 -5.42 -2.58
N PHE A 5 8.76 -5.45 -3.22
CA PHE A 5 7.54 -4.85 -2.69
C PHE A 5 7.02 -5.59 -1.46
N PHE A 6 7.38 -6.86 -1.23
CA PHE A 6 6.76 -7.68 -0.18
C PHE A 6 7.71 -8.18 0.90
N THR A 7 9.02 -8.14 0.64
CA THR A 7 10.05 -8.85 1.45
C THR A 7 11.18 -7.94 1.93
N CYS A 8 11.20 -6.68 1.50
CA CYS A 8 12.18 -5.73 2.03
C CYS A 8 11.68 -5.21 3.38
N GLN A 9 12.58 -5.05 4.35
CA GLN A 9 12.26 -4.54 5.69
C GLN A 9 11.45 -3.24 5.65
N PHE A 10 11.80 -2.30 4.75
CA PHE A 10 11.02 -1.06 4.61
C PHE A 10 9.59 -1.33 4.11
N SER A 11 9.43 -2.23 3.13
CA SER A 11 8.11 -2.58 2.61
C SER A 11 7.25 -3.29 3.65
N GLU A 12 7.82 -4.13 4.51
CA GLU A 12 7.08 -4.79 5.59
C GLU A 12 6.47 -3.77 6.55
N VAL A 13 7.25 -2.75 6.95
CA VAL A 13 6.74 -1.64 7.79
C VAL A 13 5.64 -0.85 7.07
N CYS A 14 5.76 -0.65 5.76
CA CYS A 14 4.70 -0.02 4.97
C CYS A 14 3.39 -0.83 4.99
N TRP A 15 3.47 -2.16 4.86
CA TRP A 15 2.28 -3.02 4.86
C TRP A 15 1.67 -3.19 6.24
N GLU A 16 2.50 -3.28 7.28
CA GLU A 16 2.05 -3.28 8.67
C GLU A 16 1.22 -2.02 8.99
N TYR A 17 1.70 -0.85 8.54
CA TYR A 17 0.93 0.39 8.66
C TYR A 17 -0.43 0.36 7.95
N LEU A 18 -0.54 -0.38 6.83
CA LEU A 18 -1.81 -0.54 6.10
C LEU A 18 -2.69 -1.68 6.65
N GLY A 19 -2.21 -2.42 7.66
CA GLY A 19 -2.90 -3.60 8.18
C GLY A 19 -2.95 -4.76 7.19
N ILE A 20 -1.97 -4.86 6.28
CA ILE A 20 -1.87 -5.92 5.28
C ILE A 20 -0.72 -6.85 5.66
N VAL A 21 -1.03 -8.14 5.80
CA VAL A 21 -0.04 -9.19 6.07
C VAL A 21 0.08 -10.07 4.82
N TRP A 22 1.31 -10.32 4.39
CA TRP A 22 1.61 -11.13 3.22
C TRP A 22 2.07 -12.53 3.61
N ASN A 23 1.42 -13.56 3.09
CA ASN A 23 1.93 -14.93 3.15
C ASN A 23 3.01 -15.12 2.07
N THR A 24 4.25 -14.78 2.40
CA THR A 24 5.41 -14.88 1.50
C THR A 24 5.86 -16.31 1.23
N THR A 25 5.16 -17.32 1.76
CA THR A 25 5.39 -18.74 1.41
C THR A 25 4.49 -19.23 0.27
N ALA A 26 3.40 -18.51 -0.03
CA ALA A 26 2.45 -18.84 -1.09
C ALA A 26 2.91 -18.37 -2.47
N GLN A 27 2.29 -18.89 -3.54
CA GLN A 27 2.46 -18.34 -4.88
C GLN A 27 1.90 -16.90 -4.94
N PRO A 28 2.46 -15.98 -5.75
CA PRO A 28 2.10 -14.57 -5.73
C PRO A 28 0.60 -14.30 -5.91
N THR A 29 -0.09 -15.08 -6.75
CA THR A 29 -1.54 -14.96 -6.95
C THR A 29 -2.31 -15.35 -5.69
N ASP A 30 -1.94 -16.46 -5.07
CA ASP A 30 -2.59 -16.99 -3.87
C ASP A 30 -2.35 -16.07 -2.68
N MET A 31 -1.12 -15.54 -2.56
CA MET A 31 -0.74 -14.54 -1.57
C MET A 31 -1.63 -13.29 -1.65
N VAL A 32 -1.92 -12.79 -2.86
CA VAL A 32 -2.80 -11.62 -3.05
C VAL A 32 -4.26 -11.95 -2.77
N ILE A 33 -4.72 -13.15 -3.13
CA ILE A 33 -6.09 -13.61 -2.83
C ILE A 33 -6.29 -13.74 -1.32
N GLU A 34 -5.34 -14.35 -0.62
CA GLU A 34 -5.35 -14.51 0.83
C GLU A 34 -5.37 -13.15 1.54
N ALA A 35 -4.46 -12.24 1.17
CA ALA A 35 -4.41 -10.90 1.74
C ALA A 35 -5.71 -10.12 1.51
N LYS A 36 -6.33 -10.25 0.32
CA LYS A 36 -7.63 -9.65 0.01
C LYS A 36 -8.75 -10.21 0.90
N GLN A 37 -8.78 -11.53 1.08
CA GLN A 37 -9.79 -12.20 1.92
C GLN A 37 -9.65 -11.75 3.38
N ASN A 38 -8.42 -11.69 3.90
CA ASN A 38 -8.12 -11.24 5.25
C ASN A 38 -8.46 -9.76 5.47
N PHE A 39 -8.25 -8.92 4.45
CA PHE A 39 -8.60 -7.48 4.53
C PHE A 39 -10.12 -7.25 4.53
N GLY A 40 -10.90 -8.13 3.90
CA GLY A 40 -12.37 -8.13 4.02
C GLY A 40 -13.11 -6.98 3.32
N SER A 41 -12.44 -6.20 2.45
CA SER A 41 -13.06 -5.06 1.75
C SER A 41 -12.73 -5.02 0.26
N SER A 42 -13.69 -4.56 -0.55
CA SER A 42 -13.51 -4.34 -1.98
C SER A 42 -12.51 -3.23 -2.29
N ALA A 43 -12.20 -2.36 -1.32
CA ALA A 43 -11.19 -1.32 -1.40
C ALA A 43 -9.74 -1.82 -1.27
N PHE A 44 -9.54 -3.11 -0.95
CA PHE A 44 -8.22 -3.72 -0.84
C PHE A 44 -7.34 -3.43 -2.06
N ARG A 45 -7.91 -3.54 -3.26
CA ARG A 45 -7.14 -3.41 -4.51
C ARG A 45 -6.55 -2.01 -4.64
N GLU A 46 -7.36 -0.98 -4.40
CA GLU A 46 -6.94 0.41 -4.49
C GLU A 46 -5.86 0.72 -3.45
N ILE A 47 -6.04 0.27 -2.20
CA ILE A 47 -5.05 0.43 -1.13
C ILE A 47 -3.73 -0.27 -1.47
N MET A 48 -3.81 -1.53 -1.92
CA MET A 48 -2.64 -2.34 -2.26
C MET A 48 -1.85 -1.72 -3.42
N ILE A 49 -2.53 -1.34 -4.51
CA ILE A 49 -1.87 -0.74 -5.68
C ILE A 49 -1.21 0.60 -5.28
N THR A 50 -1.90 1.44 -4.51
CA THR A 50 -1.32 2.70 -4.04
C THR A 50 -0.14 2.48 -3.08
N GLY A 51 -0.20 1.45 -2.23
CA GLY A 51 0.92 1.06 -1.36
C GLY A 51 2.17 0.67 -2.17
N CYS A 52 2.00 -0.18 -3.17
CA CYS A 52 3.06 -0.56 -4.11
C CYS A 52 3.64 0.65 -4.84
N TRP A 53 2.78 1.55 -5.34
CA TRP A 53 3.20 2.79 -6.00
C TRP A 53 4.03 3.68 -5.07
N GLY A 54 3.59 3.87 -3.83
CA GLY A 54 4.33 4.61 -2.81
C GLY A 54 5.71 4.00 -2.55
N ILE A 55 5.82 2.66 -2.44
CA ILE A 55 7.10 1.97 -2.23
C ILE A 55 8.02 2.20 -3.43
N TRP A 56 7.48 2.13 -4.65
CA TRP A 56 8.22 2.36 -5.88
C TRP A 56 8.77 3.80 -5.94
N CYS A 57 7.92 4.80 -5.69
CA CYS A 57 8.33 6.21 -5.63
C CYS A 57 9.41 6.44 -4.56
N HIS A 58 9.23 5.85 -3.37
CA HIS A 58 10.19 5.98 -2.28
C HIS A 58 11.57 5.42 -2.65
N ARG A 59 11.59 4.23 -3.26
CA ARG A 59 12.82 3.59 -3.73
C ARG A 59 13.52 4.41 -4.83
N ASN A 60 12.76 4.95 -5.77
CA ASN A 60 13.31 5.80 -6.81
C ASN A 60 13.94 7.08 -6.24
N ALA A 61 13.30 7.72 -5.26
CA ALA A 61 13.89 8.89 -4.60
C ALA A 61 15.21 8.58 -3.89
N ILE A 62 15.37 7.38 -3.33
CA ILE A 62 16.65 6.94 -2.74
C ILE A 62 17.73 6.80 -3.83
N ILE A 63 17.39 6.17 -4.96
CA ILE A 63 18.34 5.86 -6.03
C ILE A 63 18.72 7.10 -6.83
N PHE A 64 17.74 7.94 -7.19
CA PHE A 64 17.92 9.03 -8.14
C PHE A 64 18.06 10.40 -7.47
N ASP A 65 17.49 10.60 -6.29
CA ASP A 65 17.47 11.90 -5.61
C ASP A 65 18.31 11.91 -4.30
N SER A 66 19.09 10.85 -4.05
CA SER A 66 19.91 10.67 -2.85
C SER A 66 19.12 10.82 -1.53
N ALA A 67 17.82 10.52 -1.57
CA ALA A 67 16.95 10.68 -0.42
C ALA A 67 17.19 9.56 0.61
N GLY A 68 17.01 9.85 1.90
CA GLY A 68 17.09 8.83 2.96
C GLY A 68 15.84 7.95 3.06
N ILE A 69 15.95 6.77 3.69
CA ILE A 69 14.80 5.93 4.06
C ILE A 69 13.91 6.71 5.05
N SER A 70 12.60 6.79 4.79
CA SER A 70 11.68 7.59 5.60
C SER A 70 10.24 7.08 5.48
N LEU A 71 9.73 6.48 6.56
CA LEU A 71 8.33 6.05 6.63
C LEU A 71 7.38 7.24 6.55
N VAL A 72 7.74 8.38 7.15
CA VAL A 72 6.93 9.61 7.11
C VAL A 72 6.74 10.10 5.67
N ARG A 73 7.82 10.13 4.87
CA ARG A 73 7.73 10.51 3.45
C ARG A 73 6.84 9.54 2.68
N TRP A 74 7.02 8.24 2.89
CA TRP A 74 6.17 7.24 2.22
C TRP A 74 4.70 7.34 2.63
N LYS A 75 4.38 7.54 3.91
CA LYS A 75 3.00 7.75 4.40
C LYS A 75 2.37 8.97 3.72
N ALA A 76 3.10 10.07 3.60
CA ALA A 76 2.63 11.28 2.92
C ALA A 76 2.33 11.01 1.45
N THR A 77 3.25 10.37 0.71
CA THR A 77 3.03 9.96 -0.69
C THR A 77 1.83 9.03 -0.83
N PHE A 78 1.71 8.01 0.03
CA PHE A 78 0.58 7.08 0.02
C PHE A 78 -0.76 7.81 0.22
N ARG A 79 -0.85 8.70 1.21
CA ARG A 79 -2.08 9.46 1.49
C ARG A 79 -2.46 10.36 0.33
N GLU A 80 -1.49 11.02 -0.29
CA GLU A 80 -1.72 11.88 -1.45
C GLU A 80 -2.26 11.08 -2.64
N GLU A 81 -1.59 9.98 -2.98
CA GLU A 81 -1.94 9.13 -4.11
C GLU A 81 -3.27 8.38 -3.91
N LEU A 82 -3.57 7.96 -2.68
CA LEU A 82 -4.87 7.37 -2.37
C LEU A 82 -5.97 8.41 -2.47
N SER A 83 -5.74 9.65 -2.01
CA SER A 83 -6.70 10.75 -2.12
C SER A 83 -7.06 11.03 -3.58
N LYS A 84 -6.04 11.07 -4.47
CA LYS A 84 -6.25 11.19 -5.93
C LYS A 84 -7.07 10.01 -6.49
N THR A 85 -6.80 8.80 -6.02
CA THR A 85 -7.54 7.58 -6.41
C THR A 85 -9.00 7.64 -5.96
N ILE A 86 -9.27 8.10 -4.73
CA ILE A 86 -10.61 8.25 -4.15
C ILE A 86 -11.47 9.22 -4.98
N ILE A 87 -10.91 10.33 -5.47
CA ILE A 87 -11.65 11.30 -6.29
C ILE A 87 -12.30 10.62 -7.50
N ARG A 88 -11.62 9.64 -8.10
CA ARG A 88 -12.05 8.93 -9.31
C ARG A 88 -12.84 7.65 -9.02
N ALA A 89 -12.93 7.22 -7.76
CA ALA A 89 -13.57 5.98 -7.37
C ALA A 89 -15.11 6.04 -7.45
N LYS A 90 -15.77 4.89 -7.51
CA LYS A 90 -17.24 4.79 -7.43
C LYS A 90 -17.74 5.21 -6.03
N PRO A 91 -18.98 5.72 -5.88
CA PRO A 91 -19.50 6.20 -4.59
C PRO A 91 -19.40 5.19 -3.45
N SER A 92 -19.70 3.91 -3.71
CA SER A 92 -19.59 2.84 -2.71
C SER A 92 -18.17 2.66 -2.17
N LEU A 93 -17.16 2.83 -3.03
CA LEU A 93 -15.77 2.74 -2.63
C LEU A 93 -15.31 3.98 -1.86
N LYS A 94 -15.76 5.18 -2.28
CA LYS A 94 -15.51 6.44 -1.56
C LYS A 94 -16.05 6.39 -0.14
N ALA A 95 -17.25 5.82 0.03
CA ALA A 95 -17.90 5.67 1.34
C ALA A 95 -17.06 4.84 2.32
N PHE A 96 -16.29 3.86 1.84
CA PHE A 96 -15.33 3.11 2.65
C PHE A 96 -13.98 3.83 2.79
N LEU A 97 -13.39 4.27 1.67
CA LEU A 97 -12.02 4.77 1.64
C LEU A 97 -11.82 6.10 2.37
N ASN A 98 -12.79 7.02 2.35
CA ASN A 98 -12.68 8.29 3.06
C ASN A 98 -12.52 8.11 4.57
N PRO A 99 -13.45 7.45 5.29
CA PRO A 99 -13.29 7.25 6.73
C PRO A 99 -12.08 6.36 7.03
N TRP A 100 -11.78 5.36 6.19
CA TRP A 100 -10.60 4.52 6.37
C TRP A 100 -9.30 5.32 6.31
N LEU A 101 -9.14 6.21 5.34
CA LEU A 101 -7.94 7.05 5.18
C LEU A 101 -7.80 8.09 6.32
N CYS A 102 -8.91 8.65 6.79
CA CYS A 102 -8.91 9.59 7.92
C CYS A 102 -8.51 8.92 9.24
N ASN A 103 -8.88 7.66 9.44
CA ASN A 103 -8.58 6.90 10.67
C ASN A 103 -7.28 6.10 10.59
N LEU A 104 -6.59 6.12 9.46
CA LEU A 104 -5.26 5.53 9.32
C LEU A 104 -4.29 6.35 10.19
N ASN A 105 -3.44 5.71 11.02
CA ASN A 105 -2.57 6.37 12.00
C ASN A 105 -1.17 6.74 11.45
#